data_AF-A0A9P6YEG6-F1
#
_entry.id   AF-A0A9P6YEG6-F1
#
_cell.length_a   1.000
_cell.length_b   1.000
_cell.length_c   1.000
_cell.angle_alpha   90.00
_cell.angle_beta   90.00
_cell.angle_gamma   90.00
#
_symmetry.space_group_name_H-M   'P 1'
#
loop_
_entity.id
_entity.type
_entity.pdbx_description
1 polymer ?
#
loop_
_entity_poly.entity_id
_entity_poly.type
_entity_poly.pdbx_seq_one_letter_code
_entity_poly.pdbx_strand_id
1 'polypeptide(L)'
;MRETPQLGENYSSNTNLLWTSNELAVKMFSTRGQFAWGKLNYSTLSHQRLNVMQPKNSEFLQWLVGMTDGDGSFSVLRQNNKWTLTFKITQSTYNLRALYYIKQQLGVGSVSVESNRDQGSFRIRDRKQLANIIFPIFDQYPLLTTKYLDYAKFKSAYAILEDKKLTKFQRNEQIETLLLTKPDESYISPAWNKITLPIADANEAGKVISKSWLIGFVEASPATFYVAEEVKGRRYSLLAEGSFHCAPSAKRSGYNAGGPSAPRNLVTKDANRIVHGFGITQKLDRVVLEGIRHILHISTKVVYKEKYNHHMIDTTNSRAINNVSKYFFNTMKGMKSVEYKIWSRSFNNHKGDYFQLVKIQKLLRGLRTVRADNTLWTSKY
;
A
#
# COMPACT_ATOMS: atom_id res chain seq x y z
N MET A 1 58.90 11.66 -26.98
CA MET A 1 58.82 11.31 -28.42
C MET A 1 57.33 11.22 -28.74
N ARG A 2 56.77 12.30 -29.29
CA ARG A 2 56.43 12.51 -30.73
C ARG A 2 55.25 11.60 -31.13
N GLU A 3 54.15 12.04 -31.74
CA GLU A 3 53.75 13.28 -32.41
C GLU A 3 52.22 13.23 -32.60
N THR A 4 51.55 14.39 -32.60
CA THR A 4 50.22 14.59 -33.22
C THR A 4 50.33 14.58 -34.75
N PRO A 5 49.26 14.23 -35.46
CA PRO A 5 48.92 14.97 -36.68
C PRO A 5 47.47 15.49 -36.73
N GLN A 6 47.33 16.59 -37.47
CA GLN A 6 46.14 17.42 -37.69
C GLN A 6 45.32 17.01 -38.94
N LEU A 7 44.07 17.47 -38.91
CA LEU A 7 43.09 17.86 -39.95
C LEU A 7 43.37 17.63 -41.45
N GLY A 8 42.30 17.26 -42.18
CA GLY A 8 42.12 17.49 -43.61
C GLY A 8 40.63 17.61 -43.97
N GLU A 9 40.23 18.80 -44.44
CA GLU A 9 38.95 19.09 -45.10
C GLU A 9 38.96 18.68 -46.59
N ASN A 10 37.76 18.67 -47.18
CA ASN A 10 37.39 18.66 -48.61
C ASN A 10 36.88 17.33 -49.17
N TYR A 11 35.58 17.26 -49.45
CA TYR A 11 35.05 17.31 -50.81
C TYR A 11 33.59 17.77 -50.79
N SER A 12 33.30 18.82 -51.55
CA SER A 12 31.95 19.27 -51.90
C SER A 12 31.50 18.61 -53.20
N SER A 13 30.21 18.29 -53.34
CA SER A 13 29.48 18.57 -54.58
C SER A 13 27.96 18.49 -54.39
N ASN A 14 27.30 19.55 -54.88
CA ASN A 14 25.85 19.74 -54.96
C ASN A 14 25.16 18.70 -55.86
N THR A 15 23.88 18.41 -55.60
CA THR A 15 22.80 18.63 -56.58
C THR A 15 21.43 18.66 -55.88
N ASN A 16 20.66 19.70 -56.23
CA ASN A 16 19.25 19.87 -55.86
C ASN A 16 18.36 18.85 -56.59
N LEU A 17 17.28 18.42 -55.95
CA LEU A 17 15.99 18.18 -56.62
C LEU A 17 14.85 18.23 -55.58
N LEU A 18 14.04 19.28 -55.71
CA LEU A 18 12.78 19.53 -55.02
C LEU A 18 11.72 18.51 -55.46
N TRP A 19 11.05 17.86 -54.51
CA TRP A 19 9.63 17.52 -54.64
C TRP A 19 8.93 17.70 -53.29
N THR A 20 7.92 18.55 -53.32
CA THR A 20 7.04 18.95 -52.22
C THR A 20 5.99 17.89 -51.94
N SER A 21 5.83 17.49 -50.68
CA SER A 21 4.56 17.04 -50.12
C SER A 21 4.45 17.53 -48.67
N ASN A 22 3.52 18.46 -48.47
CA ASN A 22 3.14 19.01 -47.17
C ASN A 22 2.45 17.92 -46.33
N GLU A 23 3.18 17.28 -45.42
CA GLU A 23 2.58 16.76 -44.20
C GLU A 23 2.67 17.84 -43.12
N LEU A 24 1.50 18.31 -42.65
CA LEU A 24 1.38 19.15 -41.46
C LEU A 24 1.81 18.34 -40.23
N ALA A 25 3.13 18.30 -40.01
CA ALA A 25 3.74 17.70 -38.83
C ALA A 25 3.27 18.44 -37.59
N VAL A 26 2.49 17.75 -36.74
CA VAL A 26 2.19 18.19 -35.38
C VAL A 26 3.51 18.35 -34.64
N LYS A 27 3.89 19.59 -34.29
CA LYS A 27 5.01 19.90 -33.40
C LYS A 27 4.79 19.22 -32.05
N MET A 28 5.39 18.05 -31.86
CA MET A 28 5.53 17.45 -30.53
C MET A 28 6.64 18.18 -29.77
N PHE A 29 6.30 18.78 -28.63
CA PHE A 29 7.33 19.20 -27.66
C PHE A 29 7.96 17.96 -27.04
N SER A 30 9.19 17.64 -27.46
CA SER A 30 10.01 16.59 -26.86
C SER A 30 10.70 17.10 -25.60
N THR A 31 10.02 17.16 -24.46
CA THR A 31 10.72 17.25 -23.18
C THR A 31 11.07 15.86 -22.68
N ARG A 32 12.12 15.28 -23.27
CA ARG A 32 12.94 14.26 -22.60
C ARG A 32 13.74 14.96 -21.50
N GLY A 33 13.73 14.36 -20.32
CA GLY A 33 14.23 14.94 -19.07
C GLY A 33 15.66 15.48 -19.15
N GLN A 34 15.81 16.71 -18.69
CA GLN A 34 17.08 17.27 -18.23
C GLN A 34 17.05 17.21 -16.70
N PHE A 35 18.08 16.61 -16.11
CA PHE A 35 18.27 16.54 -14.67
C PHE A 35 18.54 17.94 -14.12
N ALA A 36 17.74 18.40 -13.15
CA ALA A 36 18.04 19.60 -12.37
C ALA A 36 19.09 19.27 -11.30
N TRP A 37 20.35 19.11 -11.71
CA TRP A 37 21.51 19.17 -10.81
C TRP A 37 22.59 20.03 -11.48
N GLY A 38 22.43 21.35 -11.38
CA GLY A 38 23.55 22.26 -11.55
C GLY A 38 24.59 21.97 -10.46
N LYS A 39 25.84 21.82 -10.87
CA LYS A 39 27.01 21.57 -10.00
C LYS A 39 27.07 22.60 -8.88
N LEU A 40 26.89 22.16 -7.63
CA LEU A 40 27.35 22.89 -6.44
C LEU A 40 28.43 22.04 -5.77
N ASN A 41 29.65 22.55 -5.79
CA ASN A 41 30.79 22.00 -5.06
C ASN A 41 30.51 22.15 -3.56
N TYR A 42 30.13 21.07 -2.88
CA TYR A 42 30.16 21.03 -1.43
C TYR A 42 31.51 20.51 -0.96
N SER A 43 32.33 21.44 -0.47
CA SER A 43 33.47 21.18 0.39
C SER A 43 33.05 20.33 1.60
N THR A 44 33.88 19.34 1.92
CA THR A 44 33.82 18.49 3.11
C THR A 44 33.70 19.31 4.38
N LEU A 45 32.53 19.28 5.03
CA LEU A 45 32.38 19.67 6.44
C LEU A 45 31.49 18.66 7.17
N SER A 46 32.13 17.92 8.08
CA SER A 46 31.54 17.11 9.13
C SER A 46 30.45 17.88 9.88
N HIS A 47 29.21 17.40 9.87
CA HIS A 47 28.18 17.89 10.79
C HIS A 47 27.63 16.69 11.57
N GLN A 48 28.13 16.54 12.80
CA GLN A 48 27.41 15.85 13.86
C GLN A 48 26.05 16.55 14.01
N ARG A 49 24.95 15.88 13.66
CA ARG A 49 23.61 16.36 13.98
C ARG A 49 23.23 15.92 15.40
N LEU A 50 23.70 16.68 16.37
CA LEU A 50 23.05 16.79 17.68
C LEU A 50 21.78 17.61 17.48
N ASN A 51 20.65 16.91 17.30
CA ASN A 51 19.27 17.30 17.61
C ASN A 51 18.32 16.44 16.76
N VAL A 52 17.83 15.35 17.34
CA VAL A 52 16.75 14.55 16.77
C VAL A 52 15.48 15.39 16.85
N MET A 53 15.12 16.05 15.75
CA MET A 53 13.80 16.69 15.64
C MET A 53 12.75 15.59 15.54
N GLN A 54 11.78 15.60 16.45
CA GLN A 54 10.58 14.78 16.34
C GLN A 54 9.86 15.11 15.02
N PRO A 55 9.31 14.11 14.28
CA PRO A 55 8.51 14.39 13.11
C PRO A 55 7.24 15.14 13.53
N LYS A 56 7.18 16.46 13.34
CA LYS A 56 6.00 17.27 13.68
C LYS A 56 4.81 17.08 12.73
N ASN A 57 4.97 16.30 11.66
CA ASN A 57 3.93 16.10 10.67
C ASN A 57 2.96 14.98 11.12
N SER A 58 1.83 15.38 11.70
CA SER A 58 0.77 14.46 12.15
C SER A 58 0.23 13.57 11.02
N GLU A 59 0.21 14.06 9.78
CA GLU A 59 -0.22 13.25 8.63
C GLU A 59 0.77 12.10 8.36
N PHE A 60 2.07 12.39 8.41
CA PHE A 60 3.09 11.35 8.26
C PHE A 60 3.01 10.32 9.40
N LEU A 61 2.85 10.78 10.64
CA LEU A 61 2.77 9.87 11.79
C LEU A 61 1.56 8.93 11.69
N GLN A 62 0.38 9.46 11.37
CA GLN A 62 -0.82 8.65 11.18
C GLN A 62 -0.69 7.72 9.96
N TRP A 63 -0.06 8.18 8.88
CA TRP A 63 0.26 7.34 7.72
C TRP A 63 1.21 6.20 8.10
N LEU A 64 2.24 6.47 8.93
CA LEU A 64 3.17 5.45 9.42
C LEU A 64 2.44 4.41 10.28
N VAL A 65 1.48 4.83 11.12
CA VAL A 65 0.64 3.90 11.88
C VAL A 65 -0.19 3.03 10.96
N GLY A 66 -0.83 3.61 9.93
CA GLY A 66 -1.56 2.84 8.92
C GLY A 66 -0.68 1.84 8.17
N MET A 67 0.52 2.28 7.74
CA MET A 67 1.51 1.39 7.12
C MET A 67 1.92 0.25 8.06
N THR A 68 2.04 0.56 9.36
CA THR A 68 2.40 -0.43 10.39
C THR A 68 1.26 -1.42 10.64
N ASP A 69 0.00 -0.98 10.66
CA ASP A 69 -1.17 -1.87 10.76
C ASP A 69 -1.24 -2.85 9.57
N GLY A 70 -0.80 -2.43 8.38
CA GLY A 70 -0.71 -3.30 7.19
C GLY A 70 0.49 -4.26 7.23
N ASP A 71 1.72 -3.71 7.19
CA ASP A 71 2.96 -4.48 6.93
C ASP A 71 4.02 -4.34 8.04
N GLY A 72 3.66 -3.74 9.18
CA GLY A 72 4.54 -3.56 10.33
C GLY A 72 4.59 -4.75 11.27
N SER A 73 5.66 -4.80 12.07
CA SER A 73 5.92 -5.82 13.08
C SER A 73 6.64 -5.24 14.30
N PHE A 74 6.24 -5.74 15.47
CA PHE A 74 6.89 -5.51 16.75
C PHE A 74 7.37 -6.86 17.28
N SER A 75 8.68 -7.05 17.42
CA SER A 75 9.24 -8.33 17.86
C SER A 75 10.08 -8.21 19.11
N VAL A 76 9.87 -9.16 20.01
CA VAL A 76 10.64 -9.38 21.23
C VAL A 76 11.28 -10.76 21.08
N LEU A 77 12.59 -10.81 20.85
CA LEU A 77 13.30 -12.06 20.58
C LEU A 77 14.45 -12.24 21.57
N ARG A 78 14.64 -13.48 22.04
CA ARG A 78 15.79 -13.88 22.86
C ARG A 78 16.77 -14.65 21.97
N GLN A 79 18.00 -14.15 21.87
CA GLN A 79 19.09 -14.82 21.16
C GLN A 79 20.35 -14.75 22.02
N ASN A 80 21.07 -15.87 22.16
CA ASN A 80 22.29 -15.97 22.99
C ASN A 80 22.10 -15.35 24.38
N ASN A 81 20.96 -15.66 25.03
CA ASN A 81 20.60 -15.15 26.36
C ASN A 81 20.46 -13.61 26.45
N LYS A 82 20.23 -12.94 25.31
CA LYS A 82 20.01 -11.50 25.20
C LYS A 82 18.68 -11.20 24.51
N TRP A 83 17.87 -10.36 25.14
CA TRP A 83 16.62 -9.86 24.56
C TRP A 83 16.88 -8.72 23.59
N THR A 84 16.25 -8.80 22.43
CA THR A 84 16.27 -7.78 21.38
C THR A 84 14.84 -7.37 21.06
N LEU A 85 14.61 -6.06 21.08
CA LEU A 85 13.39 -5.43 20.64
C LEU A 85 13.60 -4.91 19.23
N THR A 86 12.74 -5.27 18.28
CA THR A 86 12.77 -4.73 16.92
C THR A 86 11.41 -4.22 16.50
N PHE A 87 11.36 -2.94 16.13
CA PHE A 87 10.29 -2.42 15.26
C PHE A 87 10.75 -2.56 13.81
N LYS A 88 9.92 -3.16 12.96
CA LYS A 88 10.26 -3.41 11.55
C LYS A 88 9.05 -3.24 10.64
N ILE A 89 9.24 -2.56 9.51
CA ILE A 89 8.31 -2.56 8.37
C ILE A 89 9.02 -3.21 7.20
N THR A 90 8.42 -4.26 6.64
CA THR A 90 8.95 -4.97 5.48
C THR A 90 8.11 -4.63 4.26
N GLN A 91 8.77 -4.40 3.13
CA GLN A 91 8.14 -4.16 1.84
C GLN A 91 8.89 -4.96 0.79
N SER A 92 8.27 -5.25 -0.34
CA SER A 92 9.02 -5.80 -1.46
C SER A 92 10.04 -4.79 -2.02
N THR A 93 11.09 -5.27 -2.67
CA THR A 93 12.19 -4.47 -3.24
C THR A 93 11.70 -3.37 -4.19
N TYR A 94 10.63 -3.62 -4.95
CA TYR A 94 10.05 -2.61 -5.85
C TYR A 94 9.45 -1.41 -5.10
N ASN A 95 9.10 -1.54 -3.81
CA ASN A 95 8.56 -0.47 -2.96
C ASN A 95 9.57 0.04 -1.92
N LEU A 96 10.88 -0.17 -2.13
CA LEU A 96 11.94 0.32 -1.23
C LEU A 96 11.87 1.82 -0.95
N ARG A 97 11.36 2.60 -1.89
CA ARG A 97 11.17 4.05 -1.73
C ARG A 97 10.32 4.39 -0.50
N ALA A 98 9.31 3.59 -0.17
CA ALA A 98 8.50 3.79 1.04
C ALA A 98 9.34 3.62 2.32
N LEU A 99 10.24 2.63 2.36
CA LEU A 99 11.13 2.38 3.50
C LEU A 99 12.15 3.50 3.68
N TYR A 100 12.75 3.97 2.58
CA TYR A 100 13.67 5.12 2.62
C TYR A 100 12.96 6.41 3.01
N TYR A 101 11.71 6.61 2.58
CA TYR A 101 10.89 7.74 3.02
C TYR A 101 10.64 7.70 4.53
N ILE A 102 10.29 6.53 5.09
CA ILE A 102 10.12 6.36 6.55
C ILE A 102 11.43 6.70 7.28
N LYS A 103 12.56 6.16 6.82
CA LYS A 103 13.88 6.46 7.40
C LYS A 103 14.19 7.96 7.36
N GLN A 104 13.92 8.62 6.24
CA GLN A 104 14.15 10.05 6.07
C GLN A 104 13.31 10.88 7.05
N GLN A 105 12.03 10.55 7.20
CA GLN A 105 11.10 11.29 8.07
C GLN A 105 11.37 11.06 9.56
N LEU A 106 11.77 9.84 9.95
CA LEU A 106 12.10 9.52 11.34
C LEU A 106 13.53 9.94 11.74
N GLY A 107 14.43 10.12 10.77
CA GLY A 107 15.83 10.47 11.00
C GLY A 107 16.68 9.36 11.67
N VAL A 108 16.08 8.19 11.95
CA VAL A 108 16.70 7.05 12.64
C VAL A 108 16.40 5.74 11.93
N GLY A 109 16.98 4.65 12.44
CA GLY A 109 16.78 3.31 11.90
C GLY A 109 17.63 3.02 10.66
N SER A 110 17.51 1.79 10.19
CA SER A 110 18.28 1.26 9.06
C SER A 110 17.35 0.62 8.04
N VAL A 111 17.69 0.75 6.76
CA VAL A 111 17.06 0.01 5.67
C VAL A 111 18.06 -1.03 5.19
N SER A 112 17.62 -2.29 5.09
CA SER A 112 18.41 -3.39 4.55
C SER A 112 17.58 -4.17 3.55
N VAL A 113 18.22 -4.64 2.48
CA VAL A 113 17.63 -5.55 1.49
C VAL A 113 18.09 -6.96 1.80
N GLU A 114 17.17 -7.92 1.77
CA GLU A 114 17.52 -9.34 1.92
C GLU A 114 18.12 -9.84 0.61
N SER A 115 19.29 -10.48 0.64
CA SER A 115 19.99 -10.91 -0.58
C SER A 115 19.25 -11.99 -1.37
N ASN A 116 18.49 -12.82 -0.65
CA ASN A 116 17.86 -14.04 -1.20
C ASN A 116 16.34 -13.92 -1.30
N ARG A 117 15.80 -12.72 -1.06
CA ARG A 117 14.36 -12.45 -1.12
C ARG A 117 14.12 -11.08 -1.73
N ASP A 118 13.05 -10.95 -2.49
CA ASP A 118 12.59 -9.65 -3.02
C ASP A 118 11.92 -8.79 -1.95
N GLN A 119 12.61 -8.61 -0.82
CA GLN A 119 12.14 -7.86 0.34
C GLN A 119 13.23 -6.94 0.89
N GLY A 120 12.80 -5.72 1.22
CA GLY A 120 13.54 -4.77 2.02
C GLY A 120 12.85 -4.55 3.37
N SER A 121 13.63 -4.19 4.38
CA SER A 121 13.11 -3.90 5.71
C SER A 121 13.69 -2.60 6.26
N PHE A 122 12.80 -1.70 6.69
CA PHE A 122 13.15 -0.63 7.62
C PHE A 122 13.09 -1.20 9.03
N ARG A 123 14.11 -0.94 9.85
CA ARG A 123 14.18 -1.47 11.23
C ARG A 123 14.83 -0.52 12.22
N ILE A 124 14.30 -0.52 13.43
CA ILE A 124 14.87 0.12 14.63
C ILE A 124 14.99 -0.94 15.71
N ARG A 125 16.21 -1.10 16.24
CA ARG A 125 16.54 -2.05 17.34
C ARG A 125 17.12 -1.37 18.57
N ASP A 126 17.63 -0.15 18.40
CA ASP A 126 18.21 0.60 19.50
C ASP A 126 17.11 0.98 20.50
N ARG A 127 17.28 0.58 21.77
CA ARG A 127 16.26 0.78 22.80
C ARG A 127 16.01 2.25 23.12
N LYS A 128 17.02 3.13 22.98
CA LYS A 128 16.83 4.58 23.18
C LYS A 128 16.02 5.18 22.03
N GLN A 129 16.29 4.79 20.79
CA GLN A 129 15.50 5.21 19.63
C GLN A 129 14.05 4.70 19.72
N LEU A 130 13.84 3.45 20.16
CA LEU A 130 12.49 2.93 20.41
C LEU A 130 11.76 3.77 21.46
N ALA A 131 12.43 4.09 22.57
CA ALA A 131 11.89 4.88 23.66
C ALA A 131 11.50 6.31 23.26
N ASN A 132 12.38 6.98 22.52
CA ASN A 132 12.24 8.40 22.23
C ASN A 132 11.39 8.67 20.98
N ILE A 133 11.17 7.68 20.11
CA ILE A 133 10.53 7.88 18.81
C ILE A 133 9.36 6.92 18.62
N ILE A 134 9.59 5.61 18.73
CA ILE A 134 8.56 4.62 18.41
C ILE A 134 7.42 4.61 19.43
N PHE A 135 7.69 4.50 20.73
CA PHE A 135 6.60 4.49 21.72
C PHE A 135 5.76 5.76 21.69
N PRO A 136 6.32 6.98 21.66
CA PRO A 136 5.54 8.21 21.58
C PRO A 136 4.59 8.28 20.38
N ILE A 137 5.01 7.79 19.21
CA ILE A 137 4.17 7.78 18.01
C ILE A 137 2.94 6.89 18.21
N PHE A 138 3.15 5.65 18.66
CA PHE A 138 2.07 4.66 18.79
C PHE A 138 1.23 4.85 20.06
N ASP A 139 1.73 5.58 21.06
CA ASP A 139 0.93 6.05 22.20
C ASP A 139 -0.01 7.19 21.79
N GLN A 140 0.49 8.13 21.00
CA GLN A 140 -0.30 9.25 20.49
C GLN A 140 -1.32 8.78 19.44
N TYR A 141 -0.92 7.84 18.58
CA TYR A 141 -1.73 7.29 17.51
C TYR A 141 -1.78 5.76 17.62
N PRO A 142 -2.70 5.20 18.43
CA PRO A 142 -2.83 3.77 18.61
C PRO A 142 -3.12 3.03 17.29
N LEU A 143 -2.53 1.85 17.15
CA LEU A 143 -2.85 0.90 16.06
C LEU A 143 -4.31 0.50 16.11
N LEU A 144 -4.95 0.39 14.95
CA LEU A 144 -6.39 0.10 14.86
C LEU A 144 -6.68 -1.41 14.74
N THR A 145 -5.67 -2.21 14.44
CA THR A 145 -5.79 -3.68 14.31
C THR A 145 -5.37 -4.41 15.59
N THR A 146 -5.53 -5.73 15.58
CA THR A 146 -5.06 -6.69 16.58
C THR A 146 -3.56 -6.54 16.85
N LYS A 147 -2.80 -5.97 15.91
CA LYS A 147 -1.37 -5.64 16.05
C LYS A 147 -1.08 -4.69 17.22
N TYR A 148 -2.08 -3.97 17.73
CA TYR A 148 -1.94 -3.23 18.98
C TYR A 148 -1.46 -4.11 20.13
N LEU A 149 -1.88 -5.39 20.19
CA LEU A 149 -1.40 -6.32 21.22
C LEU A 149 0.10 -6.57 21.13
N ASP A 150 0.61 -6.74 19.91
CA ASP A 150 2.05 -6.92 19.69
C ASP A 150 2.81 -5.68 20.15
N TYR A 151 2.30 -4.49 19.84
CA TYR A 151 2.83 -3.23 20.34
C TYR A 151 2.79 -3.13 21.87
N ALA A 152 1.66 -3.47 22.50
CA ALA A 152 1.50 -3.40 23.95
C ALA A 152 2.50 -4.34 24.65
N LYS A 153 2.63 -5.59 24.19
CA LYS A 153 3.65 -6.53 24.68
C LYS A 153 5.06 -6.01 24.45
N PHE A 154 5.32 -5.44 23.29
CA PHE A 154 6.62 -4.87 22.92
C PHE A 154 7.03 -3.72 23.85
N LYS A 155 6.09 -2.81 24.17
CA LYS A 155 6.30 -1.71 25.12
C LYS A 155 6.46 -2.21 26.56
N SER A 156 5.67 -3.18 26.99
CA SER A 156 5.81 -3.80 28.32
C SER A 156 7.15 -4.53 28.47
N ALA A 157 7.58 -5.26 27.45
CA ALA A 157 8.90 -5.91 27.43
C ALA A 157 10.04 -4.87 27.53
N TYR A 158 9.90 -3.71 26.87
CA TYR A 158 10.85 -2.61 27.06
C TYR A 158 10.91 -2.13 28.52
N ALA A 159 9.76 -1.90 29.16
CA ALA A 159 9.72 -1.46 30.55
C ALA A 159 10.40 -2.48 31.50
N ILE A 160 10.16 -3.78 31.31
CA ILE A 160 10.81 -4.85 32.09
C ILE A 160 12.33 -4.85 31.88
N LEU A 161 12.79 -4.65 30.64
CA LEU A 161 14.22 -4.63 30.31
C LEU A 161 14.96 -3.43 30.90
N GLU A 162 14.29 -2.29 31.06
CA GLU A 162 14.87 -1.06 31.61
C GLU A 162 14.72 -0.96 33.15
N ASP A 163 13.94 -1.84 33.77
CA ASP A 163 13.83 -1.88 35.23
C ASP A 163 15.15 -2.38 35.87
N LYS A 164 15.80 -1.47 36.61
CA LYS A 164 17.05 -1.73 37.34
C LYS A 164 16.84 -2.58 38.59
N LYS A 165 15.62 -2.65 39.13
CA LYS A 165 15.29 -3.42 40.34
C LYS A 165 15.22 -4.93 40.06
N LEU A 166 14.91 -5.32 38.83
CA LEU A 166 14.76 -6.72 38.46
C LEU A 166 16.11 -7.40 38.24
N THR A 167 16.23 -8.63 38.74
CA THR A 167 17.34 -9.52 38.37
C THR A 167 17.18 -10.02 36.94
N LYS A 168 18.26 -10.55 36.35
CA LYS A 168 18.20 -11.15 35.00
C LYS A 168 17.19 -12.30 34.92
N PHE A 169 17.10 -13.12 35.96
CA PHE A 169 16.15 -14.22 36.05
C PHE A 169 14.70 -13.71 36.00
N GLN A 170 14.37 -12.77 36.89
CA GLN A 170 13.03 -12.17 36.95
C GLN A 170 12.62 -11.50 35.63
N ARG A 171 13.54 -10.77 34.98
CA ARG A 171 13.25 -10.18 33.65
C ARG A 171 12.90 -11.25 32.61
N ASN A 172 13.65 -12.36 32.59
CA ASN A 172 13.39 -13.43 31.63
C ASN A 172 12.02 -14.07 31.88
N GLU A 173 11.74 -14.43 33.13
CA GLU A 173 10.46 -15.02 33.52
C GLU A 173 9.29 -14.12 33.13
N GLN A 174 9.34 -12.83 33.48
CA GLN A 174 8.27 -11.88 33.16
C GLN A 174 8.05 -11.69 31.65
N ILE A 175 9.13 -11.58 30.86
CA ILE A 175 9.01 -11.44 29.40
C ILE A 175 8.48 -12.72 28.76
N GLU A 176 8.92 -13.89 29.23
CA GLU A 176 8.44 -15.18 28.74
C GLU A 176 6.94 -15.35 29.03
N THR A 177 6.49 -15.06 30.25
CA THR A 177 5.07 -15.05 30.59
C THR A 177 4.27 -14.07 29.72
N LEU A 178 4.80 -12.85 29.51
CA LEU A 178 4.16 -11.84 28.65
C LEU A 178 3.97 -12.33 27.22
N LEU A 179 4.96 -13.03 26.64
CA LEU A 179 4.90 -13.52 25.26
C LEU A 179 3.95 -14.71 25.07
N LEU A 180 3.65 -15.45 26.14
CA LEU A 180 2.69 -16.57 26.10
C LEU A 180 1.22 -16.11 26.02
N THR A 181 0.92 -14.86 26.34
CA THR A 181 -0.44 -14.32 26.27
C THR A 181 -0.98 -14.37 24.83
N LYS A 182 -2.21 -14.83 24.62
CA LYS A 182 -2.87 -14.85 23.31
C LYS A 182 -4.05 -13.88 23.29
N PRO A 183 -4.35 -13.22 22.14
CA PRO A 183 -5.60 -12.48 22.00
C PRO A 183 -6.79 -13.42 22.18
N ASP A 184 -7.86 -12.89 22.76
CA ASP A 184 -9.19 -13.45 22.56
C ASP A 184 -9.59 -13.30 21.08
N GLU A 185 -10.38 -14.22 20.53
CA GLU A 185 -10.90 -14.13 19.16
C GLU A 185 -11.77 -12.89 18.94
N SER A 186 -12.42 -12.40 20.00
CA SER A 186 -13.23 -11.18 20.03
C SER A 186 -12.43 -9.90 20.27
N TYR A 187 -11.09 -9.99 20.36
CA TYR A 187 -10.25 -8.84 20.66
C TYR A 187 -10.41 -7.72 19.64
N ILE A 188 -10.58 -6.50 20.14
CA ILE A 188 -10.60 -5.27 19.35
C ILE A 188 -9.61 -4.29 19.98
N SER A 189 -8.86 -3.56 19.13
CA SER A 189 -7.93 -2.55 19.60
C SER A 189 -8.64 -1.50 20.48
N PRO A 190 -8.06 -1.08 21.62
CA PRO A 190 -8.59 0.01 22.46
C PRO A 190 -8.81 1.33 21.71
N ALA A 191 -8.19 1.51 20.53
CA ALA A 191 -8.44 2.65 19.65
C ALA A 191 -9.93 2.83 19.30
N TRP A 192 -10.70 1.74 19.29
CA TRP A 192 -12.13 1.72 18.96
C TRP A 192 -13.04 2.12 20.12
N ASN A 193 -12.53 2.24 21.35
CA ASN A 193 -13.31 2.66 22.52
C ASN A 193 -13.79 4.12 22.44
N LYS A 194 -13.34 4.88 21.42
CA LYS A 194 -13.79 6.25 21.14
C LYS A 194 -15.21 6.32 20.59
N ILE A 195 -15.76 5.20 20.13
CA ILE A 195 -17.07 5.12 19.50
C ILE A 195 -17.84 3.89 20.00
N THR A 196 -19.16 3.90 19.81
CA THR A 196 -20.01 2.74 20.07
C THR A 196 -20.05 1.82 18.84
N LEU A 197 -19.98 0.50 19.06
CA LEU A 197 -20.11 -0.51 18.02
C LEU A 197 -21.54 -1.11 18.03
N PRO A 198 -22.12 -1.49 16.88
CA PRO A 198 -21.57 -1.40 15.53
C PRO A 198 -21.49 0.04 15.02
N ILE A 199 -20.53 0.28 14.11
CA ILE A 199 -20.27 1.62 13.55
C ILE A 199 -21.52 2.11 12.81
N ALA A 200 -22.04 3.27 13.22
CA ALA A 200 -23.29 3.82 12.66
C ALA A 200 -23.09 4.37 11.24
N ASP A 201 -22.07 5.22 11.06
CA ASP A 201 -21.85 5.95 9.81
C ASP A 201 -20.38 6.34 9.59
N ALA A 202 -20.14 7.13 8.53
CA ALA A 202 -18.82 7.60 8.15
C ALA A 202 -18.22 8.62 9.14
N ASN A 203 -19.06 9.39 9.84
CA ASN A 203 -18.60 10.38 10.81
C ASN A 203 -18.06 9.68 12.07
N GLU A 204 -18.79 8.67 12.57
CA GLU A 204 -18.31 7.83 13.67
C GLU A 204 -17.02 7.09 13.28
N ALA A 205 -16.98 6.48 12.09
CA ALA A 205 -15.77 5.83 11.59
C ALA A 205 -14.58 6.82 11.53
N GLY A 206 -14.82 8.06 11.10
CA GLY A 206 -13.81 9.12 10.97
C GLY A 206 -13.20 9.60 12.28
N LYS A 207 -13.86 9.37 13.44
CA LYS A 207 -13.29 9.65 14.77
C LYS A 207 -12.13 8.71 15.13
N VAL A 208 -12.08 7.54 14.50
CA VAL A 208 -11.07 6.50 14.75
C VAL A 208 -10.10 6.38 13.57
N ILE A 209 -10.64 6.25 12.36
CA ILE A 209 -9.86 6.09 11.13
C ILE A 209 -9.65 7.45 10.48
N SER A 210 -8.44 7.97 10.60
CA SER A 210 -8.06 9.19 9.88
C SER A 210 -7.78 8.91 8.40
N LYS A 211 -7.83 9.98 7.59
CA LYS A 211 -7.49 9.89 6.16
C LYS A 211 -6.07 9.39 5.94
N SER A 212 -5.11 9.93 6.68
CA SER A 212 -3.69 9.56 6.56
C SER A 212 -3.43 8.12 6.99
N TRP A 213 -4.07 7.65 8.05
CA TRP A 213 -4.02 6.24 8.44
C TRP A 213 -4.54 5.34 7.33
N LEU A 214 -5.71 5.65 6.73
CA LEU A 214 -6.27 4.81 5.67
C LEU A 214 -5.39 4.78 4.42
N ILE A 215 -4.74 5.89 4.06
CA ILE A 215 -3.77 5.92 2.96
C ILE A 215 -2.59 5.00 3.26
N GLY A 216 -2.00 5.09 4.44
CA GLY A 216 -0.89 4.22 4.86
C GLY A 216 -1.29 2.76 4.88
N PHE A 217 -2.46 2.46 5.44
CA PHE A 217 -3.00 1.11 5.48
C PHE A 217 -3.19 0.53 4.08
N VAL A 218 -3.76 1.29 3.14
CA VAL A 218 -3.94 0.87 1.73
C VAL A 218 -2.62 0.70 0.98
N GLU A 219 -1.61 1.53 1.29
CA GLU A 219 -0.30 1.46 0.67
C GLU A 219 0.54 0.27 1.13
N ALA A 220 0.36 -0.19 2.36
CA ALA A 220 0.96 -1.41 2.91
C ALA A 220 0.33 -2.71 2.36
N SER A 221 -0.22 -2.68 1.15
CA SER A 221 -0.69 -3.86 0.39
C SER A 221 -2.08 -4.49 0.66
N PRO A 222 -2.88 -4.26 1.71
CA PRO A 222 -4.13 -5.00 1.94
C PRO A 222 -5.24 -4.67 0.93
N ALA A 223 -5.15 -3.53 0.25
CA ALA A 223 -6.13 -3.08 -0.73
C ALA A 223 -5.75 -3.48 -2.15
N THR A 224 -6.71 -3.60 -3.06
CA THR A 224 -6.46 -3.94 -4.46
C THR A 224 -7.31 -3.09 -5.39
N PHE A 225 -6.65 -2.38 -6.31
CA PHE A 225 -7.28 -1.65 -7.42
C PHE A 225 -7.26 -2.52 -8.67
N TYR A 226 -8.40 -2.94 -9.19
CA TYR A 226 -8.42 -3.91 -10.28
C TYR A 226 -9.43 -3.58 -11.37
N VAL A 227 -9.26 -4.25 -12.50
CA VAL A 227 -10.19 -4.27 -13.63
C VAL A 227 -10.54 -5.74 -13.88
N ALA A 228 -11.82 -6.09 -13.94
CA ALA A 228 -12.29 -7.47 -14.07
C ALA A 228 -13.45 -7.57 -15.07
N GLU A 229 -13.46 -8.63 -15.87
CA GLU A 229 -14.62 -8.96 -16.71
C GLU A 229 -15.82 -9.28 -15.80
N GLU A 230 -17.03 -8.98 -16.21
CA GLU A 230 -18.27 -9.24 -15.50
C GLU A 230 -19.12 -10.18 -16.37
N VAL A 231 -18.99 -11.48 -16.13
CA VAL A 231 -19.81 -12.50 -16.80
C VAL A 231 -21.21 -12.54 -16.15
N LYS A 232 -22.27 -12.56 -16.97
CA LYS A 232 -23.68 -12.66 -16.51
C LYS A 232 -23.83 -13.70 -15.39
N GLY A 233 -24.32 -13.25 -14.24
CA GLY A 233 -24.66 -14.11 -13.10
C GLY A 233 -23.50 -14.45 -12.14
N ARG A 234 -22.31 -13.86 -12.29
CA ARG A 234 -21.13 -14.17 -11.45
C ARG A 234 -20.60 -12.91 -10.76
N ARG A 235 -20.43 -12.96 -9.43
CA ARG A 235 -19.71 -11.93 -8.65
C ARG A 235 -18.24 -12.34 -8.56
N TYR A 236 -17.33 -11.45 -8.95
CA TYR A 236 -15.90 -11.63 -8.74
C TYR A 236 -15.57 -11.29 -7.28
N SER A 237 -14.62 -12.02 -6.70
CA SER A 237 -14.02 -11.70 -5.41
C SER A 237 -12.51 -11.79 -5.52
N LEU A 238 -11.81 -10.80 -4.96
CA LEU A 238 -10.36 -10.81 -4.76
C LEU A 238 -9.91 -12.05 -3.98
N LEU A 239 -8.79 -12.69 -4.39
CA LEU A 239 -8.11 -13.71 -3.59
C LEU A 239 -6.82 -13.14 -2.99
N ALA A 240 -6.32 -13.86 -1.98
CA ALA A 240 -5.29 -13.45 -1.02
C ALA A 240 -3.92 -13.04 -1.62
N GLU A 241 -3.68 -13.25 -2.92
CA GLU A 241 -2.41 -12.89 -3.59
C GLU A 241 -2.61 -12.19 -4.95
N GLY A 242 -3.78 -11.59 -5.19
CA GLY A 242 -4.05 -10.86 -6.43
C GLY A 242 -4.33 -11.74 -7.67
N SER A 243 -4.43 -13.06 -7.51
CA SER A 243 -4.97 -14.01 -8.50
C SER A 243 -6.49 -14.22 -8.29
N PHE A 244 -7.24 -14.53 -9.35
CA PHE A 244 -8.71 -14.69 -9.32
C PHE A 244 -9.12 -16.13 -9.66
N HIS A 245 -10.10 -16.70 -8.95
CA HIS A 245 -10.83 -17.89 -9.37
C HIS A 245 -12.32 -17.76 -9.07
N CYS A 246 -13.14 -18.32 -9.96
CA CYS A 246 -14.58 -18.14 -10.00
C CYS A 246 -15.31 -19.17 -9.12
N ALA A 247 -16.28 -18.75 -8.31
CA ALA A 247 -17.22 -19.65 -7.64
C ALA A 247 -18.65 -19.44 -8.17
N PRO A 248 -19.45 -20.50 -8.41
CA PRO A 248 -20.85 -20.38 -8.85
C PRO A 248 -21.73 -19.77 -7.75
N SER A 249 -22.70 -18.93 -8.11
CA SER A 249 -23.76 -18.52 -7.17
C SER A 249 -24.87 -19.57 -7.14
N ALA A 250 -25.34 -19.95 -5.96
CA ALA A 250 -26.53 -20.77 -5.78
C ALA A 250 -27.75 -20.11 -6.41
N LYS A 251 -28.45 -20.82 -7.31
CA LYS A 251 -29.73 -20.41 -7.89
C LYS A 251 -30.81 -20.46 -6.80
N ARG A 252 -31.51 -19.35 -6.56
CA ARG A 252 -32.87 -19.39 -6.02
C ARG A 252 -33.84 -19.30 -7.21
N SER A 253 -34.58 -20.38 -7.47
CA SER A 253 -35.71 -20.40 -8.39
C SER A 253 -36.95 -19.82 -7.70
N GLY A 254 -37.68 -18.99 -8.43
CA GLY A 254 -38.95 -18.42 -8.00
C GLY A 254 -39.53 -17.62 -9.16
N TYR A 255 -40.28 -18.30 -10.02
CA TYR A 255 -41.12 -17.69 -11.04
C TYR A 255 -42.31 -17.00 -10.36
N ASN A 256 -42.66 -15.79 -10.81
CA ASN A 256 -44.05 -15.35 -10.87
C ASN A 256 -44.20 -14.26 -11.94
N ALA A 257 -45.26 -14.37 -12.72
CA ALA A 257 -45.60 -13.59 -13.92
C ALA A 257 -46.57 -12.43 -13.59
N GLY A 258 -46.58 -11.40 -14.44
CA GLY A 258 -47.76 -10.52 -14.66
C GLY A 258 -47.52 -9.01 -14.65
N GLY A 259 -47.78 -8.34 -15.78
CA GLY A 259 -48.09 -6.90 -15.88
C GLY A 259 -47.33 -6.11 -16.97
N PRO A 260 -48.01 -5.47 -17.94
CA PRO A 260 -47.34 -4.69 -18.98
C PRO A 260 -46.97 -3.31 -18.43
N SER A 261 -45.68 -2.98 -18.43
CA SER A 261 -45.20 -1.63 -18.14
C SER A 261 -44.16 -1.22 -19.18
N ALA A 262 -44.26 0.04 -19.60
CA ALA A 262 -43.55 0.74 -20.68
C ALA A 262 -42.08 0.30 -20.89
N PRO A 263 -41.54 0.39 -22.12
CA PRO A 263 -40.17 -0.01 -22.39
C PRO A 263 -39.20 0.90 -21.63
N ARG A 264 -38.87 0.51 -20.39
CA ARG A 264 -37.59 0.88 -19.80
C ARG A 264 -36.57 0.23 -20.71
N ASN A 265 -35.71 1.03 -21.32
CA ASN A 265 -34.47 0.56 -21.92
C ASN A 265 -33.64 -0.11 -20.83
N LEU A 266 -33.98 -1.35 -20.51
CA LEU A 266 -33.16 -2.30 -19.79
C LEU A 266 -32.02 -2.59 -20.73
N VAL A 267 -30.94 -1.81 -20.61
CA VAL A 267 -29.67 -2.09 -21.29
C VAL A 267 -29.35 -3.55 -21.00
N THR A 268 -29.50 -4.39 -22.03
CA THR A 268 -29.16 -5.79 -21.97
C THR A 268 -27.72 -5.89 -21.52
N LYS A 269 -27.44 -6.52 -20.38
CA LYS A 269 -26.06 -6.70 -19.91
C LYS A 269 -25.30 -7.50 -20.96
N ASP A 270 -24.40 -6.85 -21.70
CA ASP A 270 -23.59 -7.51 -22.72
C ASP A 270 -22.71 -8.61 -22.11
N ALA A 271 -22.46 -9.66 -22.89
CA ALA A 271 -21.66 -10.81 -22.47
C ALA A 271 -20.18 -10.46 -22.17
N ASN A 272 -19.70 -9.30 -22.64
CA ASN A 272 -18.31 -8.86 -22.59
C ASN A 272 -18.14 -7.57 -21.77
N ARG A 273 -18.80 -7.48 -20.61
CA ARG A 273 -18.64 -6.31 -19.74
C ARG A 273 -17.33 -6.41 -18.97
N ILE A 274 -16.57 -5.34 -18.85
CA ILE A 274 -15.38 -5.24 -18.01
C ILE A 274 -15.47 -4.00 -17.13
N VAL A 275 -15.21 -4.16 -15.83
CA VAL A 275 -15.49 -3.16 -14.80
C VAL A 275 -14.28 -2.93 -13.90
N HIS A 276 -14.19 -1.71 -13.39
CA HIS A 276 -13.29 -1.37 -12.30
C HIS A 276 -13.82 -1.93 -10.99
N GLY A 277 -12.92 -2.43 -10.16
CA GLY A 277 -13.23 -2.86 -8.81
C GLY A 277 -12.18 -2.40 -7.83
N PHE A 278 -12.60 -2.37 -6.57
CA PHE A 278 -11.77 -2.08 -5.41
C PHE A 278 -12.15 -3.04 -4.30
N GLY A 279 -11.16 -3.59 -3.62
CA GLY A 279 -11.42 -4.34 -2.41
C GLY A 279 -10.24 -4.40 -1.47
N ILE A 280 -10.53 -4.76 -0.23
CA ILE A 280 -9.60 -4.84 0.89
C ILE A 280 -9.90 -6.12 1.65
N THR A 281 -8.85 -6.83 2.06
CA THR A 281 -8.95 -8.04 2.87
C THR A 281 -8.31 -7.82 4.25
N GLN A 282 -8.83 -8.50 5.26
CA GLN A 282 -8.24 -8.54 6.59
C GLN A 282 -8.66 -9.83 7.32
N LYS A 283 -7.74 -10.46 8.04
CA LYS A 283 -7.97 -11.75 8.70
C LYS A 283 -8.82 -11.63 9.95
N LEU A 284 -8.38 -10.80 10.91
CA LEU A 284 -8.99 -10.72 12.26
C LEU A 284 -9.83 -9.46 12.44
N ASP A 285 -9.44 -8.34 11.81
CA ASP A 285 -10.00 -7.02 12.15
C ASP A 285 -11.20 -6.65 11.28
N ARG A 286 -12.31 -7.37 11.45
CA ARG A 286 -13.57 -7.06 10.76
C ARG A 286 -14.03 -5.62 11.00
N VAL A 287 -13.85 -5.10 12.22
CA VAL A 287 -14.24 -3.73 12.60
C VAL A 287 -13.54 -2.66 11.76
N VAL A 288 -12.27 -2.89 11.40
CA VAL A 288 -11.50 -2.01 10.51
C VAL A 288 -12.15 -1.96 9.12
N LEU A 289 -12.54 -3.12 8.58
CA LEU A 289 -13.21 -3.19 7.28
C LEU A 289 -14.59 -2.53 7.29
N GLU A 290 -15.37 -2.68 8.36
CA GLU A 290 -16.66 -1.97 8.50
C GLU A 290 -16.44 -0.46 8.55
N GLY A 291 -15.44 0.04 9.29
CA GLY A 291 -15.11 1.46 9.33
C GLY A 291 -14.71 2.02 7.95
N ILE A 292 -13.84 1.30 7.24
CA ILE A 292 -13.43 1.69 5.88
C ILE A 292 -14.62 1.66 4.91
N ARG A 293 -15.51 0.67 5.04
CA ARG A 293 -16.74 0.58 4.24
C ARG A 293 -17.60 1.84 4.38
N HIS A 294 -17.79 2.34 5.61
CA HIS A 294 -18.51 3.58 5.86
C HIS A 294 -17.80 4.80 5.26
N ILE A 295 -16.50 4.97 5.52
CA ILE A 295 -15.70 6.10 5.03
C ILE A 295 -15.69 6.21 3.50
N LEU A 296 -15.58 5.08 2.80
CA LEU A 296 -15.55 5.04 1.35
C LEU A 296 -16.95 4.96 0.71
N HIS A 297 -18.01 5.02 1.54
CA HIS A 297 -19.41 4.88 1.13
C HIS A 297 -19.67 3.64 0.26
N ILE A 298 -19.13 2.50 0.70
CA ILE A 298 -19.32 1.20 0.06
C ILE A 298 -20.57 0.54 0.67
N SER A 299 -21.58 0.29 -0.17
CA SER A 299 -22.85 -0.29 0.30
C SER A 299 -22.79 -1.81 0.53
N THR A 300 -21.81 -2.51 -0.06
CA THR A 300 -21.63 -3.95 0.12
C THR A 300 -21.10 -4.24 1.53
N LYS A 301 -21.81 -5.10 2.27
CA LYS A 301 -21.41 -5.52 3.62
C LYS A 301 -20.08 -6.26 3.60
N VAL A 302 -19.35 -6.24 4.72
CA VAL A 302 -18.15 -7.08 4.90
C VAL A 302 -18.55 -8.55 4.87
N VAL A 303 -17.86 -9.32 4.02
CA VAL A 303 -18.11 -10.75 3.82
C VAL A 303 -16.93 -11.55 4.38
N TYR A 304 -17.21 -12.62 5.12
CA TYR A 304 -16.19 -13.60 5.48
C TYR A 304 -16.03 -14.63 4.36
N LYS A 305 -14.78 -14.95 4.02
CA LYS A 305 -14.42 -15.95 3.01
C LYS A 305 -13.77 -17.15 3.69
N GLU A 306 -14.57 -18.16 3.99
CA GLU A 306 -14.14 -19.41 4.65
C GLU A 306 -12.91 -20.02 3.99
N LYS A 307 -12.92 -20.12 2.65
CA LYS A 307 -11.81 -20.70 1.86
C LYS A 307 -10.44 -20.06 2.15
N TYR A 308 -10.40 -18.77 2.52
CA TYR A 308 -9.16 -18.02 2.70
C TYR A 308 -8.98 -17.53 4.13
N ASN A 309 -9.91 -17.85 5.03
CA ASN A 309 -9.93 -17.40 6.42
C ASN A 309 -9.67 -15.89 6.55
N HIS A 310 -10.44 -15.07 5.83
CA HIS A 310 -10.38 -13.62 5.96
C HIS A 310 -11.73 -12.97 5.71
N HIS A 311 -11.91 -11.78 6.28
CA HIS A 311 -12.95 -10.84 5.92
C HIS A 311 -12.52 -10.01 4.71
N MET A 312 -13.50 -9.57 3.92
CA MET A 312 -13.25 -8.69 2.79
C MET A 312 -14.38 -7.70 2.54
N ILE A 313 -14.01 -6.53 2.04
CA ILE A 313 -14.89 -5.62 1.32
C ILE A 313 -14.48 -5.62 -0.13
N ASP A 314 -15.45 -5.69 -1.02
CA ASP A 314 -15.22 -5.65 -2.47
C ASP A 314 -16.41 -5.00 -3.15
N THR A 315 -16.11 -4.17 -4.15
CA THR A 315 -17.12 -3.43 -4.90
C THR A 315 -16.68 -3.19 -6.33
N THR A 316 -17.61 -3.38 -7.25
CA THR A 316 -17.54 -2.94 -8.65
C THR A 316 -18.59 -1.86 -8.94
N ASN A 317 -19.26 -1.36 -7.91
CA ASN A 317 -20.30 -0.33 -8.06
C ASN A 317 -19.65 0.99 -8.48
N SER A 318 -20.05 1.52 -9.65
CA SER A 318 -19.46 2.75 -10.22
C SER A 318 -19.48 3.96 -9.28
N ARG A 319 -20.51 4.12 -8.43
CA ARG A 319 -20.57 5.23 -7.46
C ARG A 319 -19.51 5.06 -6.37
N ALA A 320 -19.41 3.85 -5.81
CA ALA A 320 -18.38 3.53 -4.83
C ALA A 320 -16.97 3.69 -5.43
N ILE A 321 -16.75 3.22 -6.67
CA ILE A 321 -15.48 3.39 -7.39
C ILE A 321 -15.12 4.86 -7.56
N ASN A 322 -16.08 5.71 -7.91
CA ASN A 322 -15.87 7.16 -8.00
C ASN A 322 -15.49 7.76 -6.63
N ASN A 323 -16.14 7.33 -5.55
CA ASN A 323 -15.81 7.80 -4.19
C ASN A 323 -14.39 7.38 -3.79
N VAL A 324 -14.00 6.13 -4.03
CA VAL A 324 -12.63 5.63 -3.83
C VAL A 324 -11.63 6.44 -4.65
N SER A 325 -11.93 6.67 -5.93
CA SER A 325 -11.09 7.46 -6.82
C SER A 325 -10.85 8.87 -6.25
N LYS A 326 -11.91 9.57 -5.85
CA LYS A 326 -11.81 10.92 -5.24
C LYS A 326 -11.06 10.91 -3.91
N TYR A 327 -11.29 9.91 -3.06
CA TYR A 327 -10.72 9.85 -1.72
C TYR A 327 -9.18 9.81 -1.73
N PHE A 328 -8.61 8.99 -2.63
CA PHE A 328 -7.16 8.78 -2.74
C PHE A 328 -6.45 9.68 -3.76
N PHE A 329 -7.15 10.67 -4.32
CA PHE A 329 -6.58 11.54 -5.36
C PHE A 329 -5.37 12.32 -4.84
N ASN A 330 -4.22 12.13 -5.50
CA ASN A 330 -2.93 12.77 -5.20
C ASN A 330 -2.38 12.56 -3.77
N THR A 331 -2.83 11.52 -3.06
CA THR A 331 -2.38 11.29 -1.67
C THR A 331 -1.25 10.26 -1.55
N MET A 332 -1.26 9.23 -2.39
CA MET A 332 -0.37 8.07 -2.22
C MET A 332 1.09 8.35 -2.64
N LYS A 333 2.05 7.70 -1.98
CA LYS A 333 3.51 7.92 -2.14
C LYS A 333 4.27 6.75 -2.76
N GLY A 334 3.89 5.50 -2.45
CA GLY A 334 4.57 4.29 -2.90
C GLY A 334 4.11 3.77 -4.26
N MET A 335 4.50 2.54 -4.59
CA MET A 335 4.14 1.90 -5.87
C MET A 335 2.64 1.62 -6.03
N LYS A 336 1.89 1.60 -4.93
CA LYS A 336 0.43 1.61 -4.94
C LYS A 336 -0.16 2.82 -5.67
N SER A 337 0.53 3.97 -5.59
CA SER A 337 0.13 5.19 -6.30
C SER A 337 0.13 5.00 -7.83
N VAL A 338 1.02 4.16 -8.37
CA VAL A 338 1.11 3.86 -9.81
C VAL A 338 -0.10 3.04 -10.24
N GLU A 339 -0.43 1.98 -9.49
CA GLU A 339 -1.66 1.19 -9.73
C GLU A 339 -2.90 2.06 -9.66
N TYR A 340 -3.02 2.85 -8.59
CA TYR A 340 -4.16 3.74 -8.38
C TYR A 340 -4.29 4.74 -9.54
N LYS A 341 -3.19 5.35 -10.00
CA LYS A 341 -3.23 6.33 -11.12
C LYS A 341 -3.68 5.69 -12.42
N ILE A 342 -3.14 4.52 -12.77
CA ILE A 342 -3.54 3.77 -13.98
C ILE A 342 -5.03 3.43 -13.89
N TRP A 343 -5.44 2.87 -12.75
CA TRP A 343 -6.81 2.46 -12.48
C TRP A 343 -7.79 3.64 -12.52
N SER A 344 -7.52 4.72 -11.79
CA SER A 344 -8.37 5.91 -11.70
C SER A 344 -8.50 6.62 -13.05
N ARG A 345 -7.39 6.80 -13.79
CA ARG A 345 -7.43 7.40 -15.13
C ARG A 345 -8.22 6.55 -16.11
N SER A 346 -8.07 5.22 -16.07
CA SER A 346 -8.86 4.35 -16.93
C SER A 346 -10.35 4.38 -16.62
N PHE A 347 -10.73 4.57 -15.35
CA PHE A 347 -12.14 4.72 -14.95
C PHE A 347 -12.75 6.02 -15.49
N ASN A 348 -11.95 7.08 -15.65
CA ASN A 348 -12.43 8.35 -16.20
C ASN A 348 -12.45 8.35 -17.74
N ASN A 349 -11.45 7.75 -18.37
CA ASN A 349 -11.21 7.92 -19.81
C ASN A 349 -11.67 6.74 -20.68
N HIS A 350 -11.74 5.54 -20.12
CA HIS A 350 -11.95 4.29 -20.89
C HIS A 350 -13.06 3.43 -20.30
N LYS A 351 -13.95 4.01 -19.48
CA LYS A 351 -15.06 3.27 -18.89
C LYS A 351 -16.01 2.77 -19.97
N GLY A 352 -16.25 1.45 -19.98
CA GLY A 352 -17.09 0.80 -20.99
C GLY A 352 -16.34 0.41 -22.26
N ASP A 353 -15.10 0.84 -22.44
CA ASP A 353 -14.26 0.41 -23.57
C ASP A 353 -13.60 -0.94 -23.24
N TYR A 354 -14.17 -2.02 -23.77
CA TYR A 354 -13.70 -3.37 -23.50
C TYR A 354 -12.23 -3.59 -23.88
N PHE A 355 -11.84 -3.22 -25.09
CA PHE A 355 -10.50 -3.48 -25.61
C PHE A 355 -9.42 -2.72 -24.84
N GLN A 356 -9.68 -1.45 -24.52
CA GLN A 356 -8.72 -0.67 -23.72
C GLN A 356 -8.65 -1.19 -22.28
N LEU A 357 -9.77 -1.56 -21.67
CA LEU A 357 -9.79 -2.09 -20.31
C LEU A 357 -9.12 -3.47 -20.19
N VAL A 358 -9.17 -4.31 -21.22
CA VAL A 358 -8.40 -5.57 -21.26
C VAL A 358 -6.89 -5.28 -21.28
N LYS A 359 -6.42 -4.30 -22.08
CA LYS A 359 -5.01 -3.89 -22.08
C LYS A 359 -4.59 -3.36 -20.70
N ILE A 360 -5.42 -2.53 -20.08
CA ILE A 360 -5.17 -1.97 -18.75
C ILE A 360 -5.17 -3.06 -17.67
N GLN A 361 -6.07 -4.05 -17.76
CA GLN A 361 -6.08 -5.19 -16.86
C GLN A 361 -4.76 -5.97 -16.96
N LYS A 362 -4.28 -6.26 -18.18
CA LYS A 362 -2.99 -6.92 -18.41
C LYS A 362 -1.85 -6.10 -17.83
N LEU A 363 -1.86 -4.78 -18.00
CA LEU A 363 -0.86 -3.88 -17.41
C LEU A 363 -0.88 -3.92 -15.87
N LEU A 364 -2.04 -3.80 -15.24
CA LEU A 364 -2.17 -3.86 -13.78
C LEU A 364 -1.77 -5.23 -13.21
N ARG A 365 -2.09 -6.32 -13.92
CA ARG A 365 -1.65 -7.67 -13.56
C ARG A 365 -0.14 -7.84 -13.75
N GLY A 366 0.42 -7.40 -14.87
CA GLY A 366 1.85 -7.44 -15.13
C GLY A 366 2.66 -6.63 -14.12
N LEU A 367 2.13 -5.47 -13.69
CA LEU A 367 2.68 -4.73 -12.57
C LEU A 367 2.73 -5.56 -11.31
N ARG A 368 1.84 -6.54 -11.10
CA ARG A 368 1.84 -7.49 -9.97
C ARG A 368 2.68 -8.73 -10.20
N THR A 369 2.79 -9.22 -11.43
CA THR A 369 3.59 -10.41 -11.75
C THR A 369 5.08 -10.09 -11.77
N VAL A 370 5.48 -8.91 -12.25
CA VAL A 370 6.82 -8.32 -12.04
C VAL A 370 7.10 -8.11 -10.53
N ARG A 371 6.11 -8.26 -9.65
CA ARG A 371 6.29 -8.26 -8.18
C ARG A 371 6.40 -9.66 -7.59
N ALA A 372 6.22 -10.70 -8.40
CA ALA A 372 6.29 -12.11 -8.01
C ALA A 372 7.46 -12.86 -8.69
N ASP A 373 7.89 -12.41 -9.87
CA ASP A 373 8.98 -13.02 -10.64
C ASP A 373 9.87 -11.92 -11.25
N ASN A 374 11.13 -11.82 -10.81
CA ASN A 374 12.07 -10.76 -11.21
C ASN A 374 13.49 -11.27 -11.48
N THR A 375 13.60 -12.40 -12.18
CA THR A 375 14.83 -12.83 -12.85
C THR A 375 15.40 -11.84 -13.88
N LEU A 376 14.74 -10.69 -14.13
CA LEU A 376 15.16 -9.66 -15.08
C LEU A 376 16.01 -8.52 -14.49
N TRP A 377 16.28 -8.50 -13.18
CA TRP A 377 17.15 -7.49 -12.54
C TRP A 377 18.48 -8.05 -12.00
N THR A 378 18.82 -9.30 -12.30
CA THR A 378 20.11 -9.92 -11.93
C THR A 378 21.18 -9.84 -13.01
N SER A 379 20.94 -9.19 -14.15
CA SER A 379 21.99 -8.95 -15.15
C SER A 379 22.41 -7.48 -15.15
N LYS A 380 23.66 -7.23 -14.76
CA LYS A 380 24.35 -5.92 -14.58
C LYS A 380 23.96 -5.27 -13.24
N TYR A 381 24.76 -5.34 -12.18
CA TYR A 381 26.19 -5.00 -12.08
C TYR A 381 26.89 -5.84 -11.01
#